data_AF-A0A371E735-F1
#
_entry.id   AF-A0A371E735-F1
#
_cell.length_a   1.000
_cell.length_b   1.000
_cell.length_c   1.000
_cell.angle_alpha   90.00
_cell.angle_beta   90.00
_cell.angle_gamma   90.00
#
_symmetry.space_group_name_H-M   'P 1'
#
loop_
_entity.id
_entity.type
_entity.pdbx_description
1 polymer ?
#
loop_
_entity_poly.entity_id
_entity_poly.type
_entity_poly.pdbx_seq_one_letter_code
_entity_poly.pdbx_strand_id
1 'polypeptide(L)'
;MKHCLQMLYYVRNPTARIYPTITVVGTKPAPEVATFSSMGPNIITPDIIKASFLKLVCSHPTMQPDITAPGVNILAAWSPVATIATVQQRSVNYNIISGTSMSCPHITAVAAIIKSHHPHWGPAAIMSSIMTTATAMDNTQRLIGRDPNGTQTTPFDYGSGHVNPVASLNPGLVYDFNSQDVLNFLCSNGASPAQLKNLTEDVTQCQKPLTASYNFNYPSIGVSNLNGSLSVYRTVTYYGEEPTYYGEEPTVYFASVENPCGVNVTVTPAELKFWKTGEKITFRIDFFPFKNSNGNFVFGALIWNNGIQRVKSPIGVKVLST
;
A
#
# COMPACT_ATOMS: atom_id res chain seq x y z
N MET A 1 -19.08 -29.24 -3.31
CA MET A 1 -19.35 -30.13 -2.15
C MET A 1 -20.83 -30.50 -1.99
N LYS A 2 -21.79 -29.56 -2.02
CA LYS A 2 -23.23 -29.86 -1.88
C LYS A 2 -23.75 -30.90 -2.90
N HIS A 3 -23.37 -30.78 -4.17
CA HIS A 3 -23.76 -31.76 -5.21
C HIS A 3 -23.13 -33.15 -5.03
N CYS A 4 -21.91 -33.23 -4.49
CA CYS A 4 -21.25 -34.52 -4.21
C CYS A 4 -21.95 -35.26 -3.06
N LEU A 5 -22.38 -34.54 -2.02
CA LEU A 5 -23.14 -35.12 -0.91
C LEU A 5 -24.48 -35.68 -1.40
N GLN A 6 -25.14 -35.00 -2.34
CA GLN A 6 -26.40 -35.46 -2.92
C GLN A 6 -26.21 -36.80 -3.67
N MET A 7 -25.12 -36.97 -4.42
CA MET A 7 -24.78 -38.23 -5.11
C MET A 7 -24.60 -39.42 -4.15
N LEU A 8 -24.13 -39.19 -2.91
CA LEU A 8 -23.97 -40.24 -1.91
C LEU A 8 -25.32 -40.78 -1.38
N TYR A 9 -26.39 -39.98 -1.43
CA TYR A 9 -27.72 -40.37 -0.97
C TYR A 9 -28.54 -41.12 -2.03
N TYR A 10 -28.34 -40.83 -3.32
CA TYR A 10 -29.19 -41.38 -4.39
C TYR A 10 -28.56 -42.56 -5.16
N VAL A 11 -27.26 -42.82 -5.00
CA VAL A 11 -26.55 -43.87 -5.73
C VAL A 11 -26.06 -44.92 -4.75
N ARG A 12 -26.36 -46.21 -5.02
CA ARG A 12 -26.00 -47.33 -4.11
C ARG A 12 -24.49 -47.58 -3.99
N ASN A 13 -23.69 -47.18 -4.98
CA ASN A 13 -22.22 -47.30 -4.99
C ASN A 13 -21.59 -46.11 -5.75
N PRO A 14 -21.53 -44.92 -5.13
CA PRO A 14 -21.00 -43.73 -5.79
C PRO A 14 -19.47 -43.84 -5.91
N THR A 15 -18.95 -43.80 -7.14
CA THR A 15 -17.52 -43.72 -7.42
C THR A 15 -17.14 -42.33 -7.90
N ALA A 16 -16.04 -41.78 -7.38
CA ALA A 16 -15.47 -40.52 -7.84
C ALA A 16 -14.01 -40.72 -8.27
N ARG A 17 -13.56 -39.96 -9.26
CA ARG A 17 -12.16 -39.95 -9.71
C ARG A 17 -11.58 -38.55 -9.53
N ILE A 18 -10.44 -38.47 -8.85
CA ILE A 18 -9.65 -37.25 -8.71
C ILE A 18 -8.61 -37.26 -9.83
N TYR A 19 -8.65 -36.25 -10.70
CA TYR A 19 -7.68 -36.08 -11.77
C TYR A 19 -6.44 -35.33 -11.28
N PRO A 20 -5.29 -35.44 -11.96
CA PRO A 20 -4.13 -34.61 -11.69
C PRO A 20 -4.47 -33.12 -11.76
N THR A 21 -3.79 -32.32 -10.94
CA THR A 21 -3.94 -30.85 -10.94
C THR A 21 -3.60 -30.29 -12.31
N ILE A 22 -4.40 -29.32 -12.76
CA ILE A 22 -4.16 -28.55 -13.99
C ILE A 22 -3.96 -27.07 -13.63
N THR A 23 -3.19 -26.36 -14.44
CA THR A 23 -3.09 -24.90 -14.35
C THR A 23 -4.20 -24.26 -15.16
N VAL A 24 -4.98 -23.39 -14.51
CA VAL A 24 -5.98 -22.56 -15.18
C VAL A 24 -5.43 -21.14 -15.27
N VAL A 25 -5.38 -20.60 -16.48
CA VAL A 25 -4.91 -19.23 -16.76
C VAL A 25 -6.08 -18.32 -17.08
N GLY A 26 -5.93 -17.02 -16.82
CA GLY A 26 -6.98 -16.03 -17.10
C GLY A 26 -8.14 -16.04 -16.09
N THR A 27 -7.91 -16.50 -14.86
CA THR A 27 -8.89 -16.47 -13.76
C THR A 27 -9.42 -15.05 -13.54
N LYS A 28 -10.73 -14.95 -13.32
CA LYS A 28 -11.43 -13.70 -13.00
C LYS A 28 -12.36 -13.94 -11.80
N PRO A 29 -12.37 -13.05 -10.79
CA PRO A 29 -11.51 -11.87 -10.66
C PRO A 29 -10.05 -12.24 -10.31
N ALA A 30 -9.10 -11.39 -10.69
CA ALA A 30 -7.72 -11.44 -10.21
C ALA A 30 -7.06 -10.06 -10.33
N PRO A 31 -6.23 -9.63 -9.36
CA PRO A 31 -5.91 -10.31 -8.11
C PRO A 31 -7.07 -10.27 -7.10
N GLU A 32 -6.97 -11.13 -6.10
CA GLU A 32 -7.79 -11.10 -4.89
C GLU A 32 -6.88 -11.14 -3.65
N VAL A 33 -7.31 -10.50 -2.57
CA VAL A 33 -6.60 -10.59 -1.28
C VAL A 33 -6.83 -11.99 -0.69
N ALA A 34 -5.74 -12.69 -0.36
CA ALA A 34 -5.81 -14.02 0.23
C ALA A 34 -6.40 -13.97 1.66
N THR A 35 -7.17 -14.99 2.04
CA THR A 35 -7.82 -15.09 3.36
C THR A 35 -6.84 -14.98 4.55
N PHE A 36 -5.61 -15.46 4.37
CA PHE A 36 -4.57 -15.46 5.40
C PHE A 36 -3.78 -14.14 5.48
N SER A 37 -4.02 -13.18 4.58
CA SER A 37 -3.30 -11.91 4.59
C SER A 37 -3.71 -11.08 5.81
N SER A 38 -2.72 -10.58 6.56
CA SER A 38 -2.95 -9.66 7.68
C SER A 38 -3.62 -8.35 7.22
N MET A 39 -4.45 -7.77 8.09
CA MET A 39 -5.27 -6.58 7.80
C MET A 39 -4.97 -5.44 8.79
N GLY A 40 -5.25 -4.20 8.36
CA GLY A 40 -5.20 -3.00 9.23
C GLY A 40 -6.45 -2.78 10.08
N PRO A 41 -6.54 -1.64 10.81
CA PRO A 41 -5.63 -0.48 10.82
C PRO A 41 -4.39 -0.63 11.73
N ASN A 42 -3.53 0.38 11.72
CA ASN A 42 -2.36 0.47 12.59
C ASN A 42 -2.79 0.84 14.00
N ILE A 43 -2.72 -0.14 14.89
CA ILE A 43 -3.06 0.06 16.30
C ILE A 43 -2.04 0.97 17.02
N ILE A 44 -0.83 1.13 16.49
CA ILE A 44 0.22 1.97 17.09
C ILE A 44 0.11 3.41 16.59
N THR A 45 -0.07 3.60 15.28
CA THR A 45 -0.12 4.93 14.65
C THR A 45 -1.29 5.03 13.66
N PRO A 46 -2.53 5.20 14.13
CA PRO A 46 -3.72 5.09 13.29
C PRO A 46 -3.88 6.25 12.28
N ASP A 47 -3.13 7.35 12.43
CA ASP A 47 -3.10 8.48 11.49
C ASP A 47 -2.29 8.23 10.22
N ILE A 48 -1.51 7.16 10.17
CA ILE A 48 -1.03 6.67 8.88
C ILE A 48 -1.94 5.51 8.54
N ILE A 49 -2.62 5.59 7.38
CA ILE A 49 -3.42 4.45 6.87
C ILE A 49 -2.54 3.19 6.93
N LYS A 50 -1.20 3.33 6.73
CA LYS A 50 -0.14 2.32 6.95
C LYS A 50 1.27 2.91 7.15
N ALA A 51 1.96 2.55 8.24
CA ALA A 51 3.43 2.41 8.34
C ALA A 51 3.76 1.93 9.77
N SER A 52 4.32 0.74 9.92
CA SER A 52 4.98 0.34 11.16
C SER A 52 6.49 0.52 10.98
N PHE A 53 6.99 1.74 11.18
CA PHE A 53 8.44 1.95 11.34
C PHE A 53 9.00 1.29 12.60
N LEU A 54 8.13 0.84 13.52
CA LEU A 54 8.51 0.26 14.79
C LEU A 54 8.03 -1.20 14.89
N LYS A 55 8.82 -2.14 14.33
CA LYS A 55 8.98 -3.53 14.83
C LYS A 55 9.97 -4.30 13.94
N LEU A 56 11.24 -4.17 14.26
CA LEU A 56 12.31 -5.11 13.87
C LEU A 56 12.23 -6.45 14.65
N VAL A 57 11.07 -6.81 15.22
CA VAL A 57 10.90 -8.02 16.03
C VAL A 57 9.66 -8.78 15.57
N CYS A 58 9.90 -9.96 15.00
CA CYS A 58 8.94 -10.88 14.35
C CYS A 58 7.87 -11.50 15.27
N SER A 59 7.41 -10.82 16.33
CA SER A 59 6.69 -11.51 17.42
C SER A 59 5.23 -11.11 17.66
N HIS A 60 4.62 -10.16 16.95
CA HIS A 60 3.16 -9.85 17.09
C HIS A 60 2.52 -9.37 15.77
N PRO A 61 1.42 -9.99 15.26
CA PRO A 61 0.98 -9.85 13.88
C PRO A 61 -0.18 -8.85 13.73
N THR A 62 0.13 -7.57 13.54
CA THR A 62 -0.77 -6.64 12.83
C THR A 62 0.05 -5.83 11.84
N MET A 63 0.79 -6.54 10.98
CA MET A 63 1.46 -5.96 9.82
C MET A 63 0.40 -5.57 8.79
N GLN A 64 0.45 -4.33 8.34
CA GLN A 64 -0.46 -3.79 7.35
C GLN A 64 0.23 -3.69 6.00
N PRO A 65 -0.43 -4.09 4.90
CA PRO A 65 0.23 -4.13 3.60
C PRO A 65 0.23 -2.78 2.90
N ASP A 66 1.35 -2.08 2.76
CA ASP A 66 1.42 -0.84 1.95
C ASP A 66 1.00 -1.07 0.49
N ILE A 67 1.20 -2.30 0.01
CA ILE A 67 1.01 -2.76 -1.36
C ILE A 67 0.60 -4.24 -1.37
N THR A 68 -0.06 -4.68 -2.43
CA THR A 68 -0.38 -6.08 -2.71
C THR A 68 0.49 -6.61 -3.84
N ALA A 69 0.99 -7.84 -3.69
CA ALA A 69 1.76 -8.54 -4.72
C ALA A 69 1.44 -10.05 -4.72
N PRO A 70 1.73 -10.78 -5.82
CA PRO A 70 1.45 -12.21 -5.92
C PRO A 70 2.10 -13.02 -4.78
N GLY A 71 1.29 -13.77 -4.04
CA GLY A 71 1.75 -14.58 -2.91
C GLY A 71 1.00 -15.90 -2.72
N VAL A 72 0.12 -16.27 -3.64
CA VAL A 72 -0.64 -17.53 -3.58
C VAL A 72 -0.18 -18.43 -4.70
N ASN A 73 0.13 -19.69 -4.38
CA ASN A 73 0.58 -20.72 -5.31
C ASN A 73 1.80 -20.28 -6.14
N ILE A 74 2.79 -19.70 -5.48
CA ILE A 74 4.03 -19.26 -6.12
C ILE A 74 4.99 -20.44 -6.24
N LEU A 75 5.37 -20.75 -7.47
CA LEU A 75 6.41 -21.73 -7.79
C LEU A 75 7.78 -21.09 -7.59
N ALA A 76 8.61 -21.67 -6.72
CA ALA A 76 9.97 -21.20 -6.47
C ALA A 76 10.93 -22.37 -6.26
N ALA A 77 12.24 -22.09 -6.36
CA ALA A 77 13.28 -23.07 -6.08
C ALA A 77 13.18 -23.58 -4.63
N TRP A 78 13.46 -24.87 -4.44
CA TRP A 78 13.41 -25.51 -3.14
C TRP A 78 14.53 -26.54 -3.00
N SER A 79 15.03 -26.70 -1.77
CA SER A 79 16.06 -27.69 -1.50
C SER A 79 15.50 -29.10 -1.65
N PRO A 80 16.09 -29.96 -2.51
CA PRO A 80 15.63 -31.34 -2.69
C PRO A 80 15.68 -32.17 -1.40
N VAL A 81 16.61 -31.82 -0.49
CA VAL A 81 16.72 -32.43 0.85
C VAL A 81 15.55 -32.02 1.75
N ALA A 82 15.11 -30.76 1.66
CA ALA A 82 14.00 -30.25 2.47
C ALA A 82 12.64 -30.81 1.99
N THR A 83 12.46 -31.08 0.70
CA THR A 83 11.21 -31.67 0.17
C THR A 83 10.97 -33.10 0.61
N ILE A 84 12.01 -33.86 0.96
CA ILE A 84 11.84 -35.22 1.48
C ILE A 84 11.02 -35.19 2.78
N ALA A 85 11.19 -34.16 3.61
CA ALA A 85 10.46 -33.98 4.86
C ALA A 85 9.07 -33.35 4.68
N THR A 86 8.83 -32.58 3.61
CA THR A 86 7.63 -31.71 3.48
C THR A 86 6.70 -32.05 2.30
N VAL A 87 7.20 -32.67 1.24
CA VAL A 87 6.45 -32.98 0.00
C VAL A 87 6.49 -34.49 -0.25
N GLN A 88 5.75 -35.26 0.55
CA GLN A 88 5.49 -36.68 0.31
C GLN A 88 6.74 -37.52 -0.05
N GLN A 89 7.89 -37.25 0.58
CA GLN A 89 9.17 -37.92 0.32
C GLN A 89 9.71 -37.81 -1.12
N ARG A 90 9.25 -36.81 -1.90
CA ARG A 90 9.76 -36.58 -3.26
C ARG A 90 10.86 -35.53 -3.23
N SER A 91 12.00 -35.87 -3.81
CA SER A 91 13.09 -34.93 -4.06
C SER A 91 12.73 -34.07 -5.27
N VAL A 92 12.39 -32.80 -5.06
CA VAL A 92 12.04 -31.87 -6.15
C VAL A 92 12.80 -30.55 -6.01
N ASN A 93 13.20 -29.97 -7.14
CA ASN A 93 13.97 -28.72 -7.18
C ASN A 93 13.08 -27.47 -7.03
N TYR A 94 11.77 -27.63 -7.10
CA TYR A 94 10.79 -26.56 -7.03
C TYR A 94 9.62 -26.94 -6.16
N ASN A 95 9.03 -25.96 -5.49
CA ASN A 95 7.86 -26.13 -4.66
C ASN A 95 6.86 -25.00 -4.91
N ILE A 96 5.58 -25.28 -4.72
CA ILE A 96 4.48 -24.31 -4.84
C ILE A 96 3.95 -24.04 -3.44
N ILE A 97 4.13 -22.81 -2.96
CA ILE A 97 3.68 -22.41 -1.63
C ILE A 97 2.98 -21.04 -1.67
N SER A 98 2.25 -20.76 -0.61
CA SER A 98 1.46 -19.54 -0.45
C SER A 98 1.84 -18.84 0.86
N GLY A 99 1.86 -17.52 0.83
CA GLY A 99 2.15 -16.70 2.00
C GLY A 99 2.51 -15.27 1.63
N THR A 100 2.38 -14.35 2.58
CA THR A 100 2.94 -12.99 2.45
C THR A 100 4.46 -13.01 2.29
N SER A 101 5.13 -14.05 2.83
CA SER A 101 6.54 -14.35 2.58
C SER A 101 6.88 -14.58 1.10
N MET A 102 5.91 -14.95 0.26
CA MET A 102 6.08 -15.08 -1.19
C MET A 102 5.78 -13.77 -1.92
N SER A 103 4.88 -12.93 -1.39
CA SER A 103 4.63 -11.57 -1.92
C SER A 103 5.83 -10.63 -1.70
N CYS A 104 6.47 -10.70 -0.52
CA CYS A 104 7.60 -9.85 -0.16
C CYS A 104 8.74 -9.84 -1.20
N PRO A 105 9.31 -10.98 -1.64
CA PRO A 105 10.40 -10.99 -2.62
C PRO A 105 10.01 -10.42 -3.99
N HIS A 106 8.73 -10.45 -4.39
CA HIS A 106 8.28 -9.76 -5.61
C HIS A 106 8.44 -8.25 -5.46
N ILE A 107 8.02 -7.67 -4.34
CA ILE A 107 8.19 -6.23 -4.06
C ILE A 107 9.67 -5.88 -3.90
N THR A 108 10.48 -6.75 -3.27
CA THR A 108 11.93 -6.58 -3.19
C THR A 108 12.58 -6.49 -4.57
N ALA A 109 12.18 -7.37 -5.50
CA ALA A 109 12.69 -7.33 -6.87
C ALA A 109 12.28 -6.04 -7.59
N VAL A 110 11.02 -5.61 -7.46
CA VAL A 110 10.55 -4.33 -8.02
C VAL A 110 11.35 -3.16 -7.46
N ALA A 111 11.54 -3.09 -6.14
CA ALA A 111 12.33 -2.06 -5.49
C ALA A 111 13.79 -2.04 -5.98
N ALA A 112 14.41 -3.21 -6.19
CA ALA A 112 15.76 -3.31 -6.74
C ALA A 112 15.85 -2.81 -8.18
N ILE A 113 14.87 -3.12 -9.03
CA ILE A 113 14.81 -2.62 -10.42
C ILE A 113 14.61 -1.10 -10.45
N ILE A 114 13.75 -0.56 -9.57
CA ILE A 114 13.58 0.89 -9.44
C ILE A 114 14.90 1.53 -8.98
N LYS A 115 15.58 0.95 -7.98
CA LYS A 115 16.88 1.45 -7.51
C LYS A 115 17.97 1.42 -8.59
N SER A 116 17.94 0.44 -9.49
CA SER A 116 18.91 0.38 -10.60
C SER A 116 18.64 1.45 -11.66
N HIS A 117 17.36 1.78 -11.92
CA HIS A 117 16.97 2.87 -12.82
C HIS A 117 17.11 4.26 -12.19
N HIS A 118 16.93 4.35 -10.87
CA HIS A 118 17.04 5.58 -10.08
C HIS A 118 18.07 5.44 -8.94
N PRO A 119 19.38 5.41 -9.26
CA PRO A 119 20.42 5.15 -8.26
C PRO A 119 20.45 6.15 -7.10
N HIS A 120 19.95 7.36 -7.30
CA HIS A 120 19.95 8.43 -6.29
C HIS A 120 18.72 8.40 -5.36
N TRP A 121 17.68 7.61 -5.69
CA TRP A 121 16.48 7.57 -4.87
C TRP A 121 16.72 6.90 -3.52
N GLY A 122 16.20 7.53 -2.47
CA GLY A 122 16.13 6.94 -1.14
C GLY A 122 15.02 5.88 -1.04
N PRO A 123 14.98 5.13 0.08
CA PRO A 123 13.93 4.14 0.32
C PRO A 123 12.51 4.71 0.26
N ALA A 124 12.31 5.94 0.74
CA ALA A 124 11.02 6.63 0.74
C ALA A 124 10.50 6.91 -0.67
N ALA A 125 11.34 7.47 -1.55
CA ALA A 125 11.00 7.68 -2.96
C ALA A 125 10.65 6.38 -3.70
N ILE A 126 11.42 5.30 -3.48
CA ILE A 126 11.14 3.99 -4.08
C ILE A 126 9.80 3.45 -3.59
N MET A 127 9.57 3.43 -2.29
CA MET A 127 8.30 3.01 -1.70
C MET A 127 7.14 3.85 -2.25
N SER A 128 7.31 5.17 -2.32
CA SER A 128 6.30 6.06 -2.89
C SER A 128 5.97 5.70 -4.33
N SER A 129 6.96 5.46 -5.19
CA SER A 129 6.73 5.11 -6.59
C SER A 129 5.93 3.81 -6.75
N ILE A 130 6.19 2.82 -5.89
CA ILE A 130 5.46 1.54 -5.88
C ILE A 130 4.01 1.74 -5.43
N MET A 131 3.81 2.53 -4.38
CA MET A 131 2.49 2.76 -3.80
C MET A 131 1.60 3.60 -4.72
N THR A 132 2.09 4.74 -5.21
CA THR A 132 1.25 5.71 -5.91
C THR A 132 0.83 5.27 -7.31
N THR A 133 1.55 4.30 -7.88
CA THR A 133 1.28 3.74 -9.22
C THR A 133 0.52 2.42 -9.17
N ALA A 134 0.21 1.92 -7.96
CA ALA A 134 -0.55 0.69 -7.76
C ALA A 134 -1.99 0.80 -8.26
N THR A 135 -2.58 -0.35 -8.59
CA THR A 135 -4.00 -0.44 -8.98
C THR A 135 -4.83 -1.09 -7.89
N ALA A 136 -5.86 -0.39 -7.42
CA ALA A 136 -6.87 -0.98 -6.52
C ALA A 136 -7.92 -1.83 -7.26
N MET A 137 -7.79 -1.97 -8.58
CA MET A 137 -8.74 -2.70 -9.42
C MET A 137 -8.21 -4.08 -9.83
N ASP A 138 -9.12 -5.04 -9.92
CA ASP A 138 -8.90 -6.34 -10.52
C ASP A 138 -9.01 -6.31 -12.06
N ASN A 139 -8.76 -7.45 -12.69
CA ASN A 139 -8.86 -7.66 -14.13
C ASN A 139 -10.31 -7.64 -14.67
N THR A 140 -11.31 -7.38 -13.82
CA THR A 140 -12.72 -7.11 -14.18
C THR A 140 -13.09 -5.64 -14.00
N GLN A 141 -12.11 -4.77 -13.68
CA GLN A 141 -12.29 -3.34 -13.40
C GLN A 141 -13.17 -3.08 -12.16
N ARG A 142 -13.16 -4.02 -11.20
CA ARG A 142 -13.79 -3.86 -9.89
C ARG A 142 -12.73 -3.73 -8.82
N LEU A 143 -13.08 -3.18 -7.65
CA LEU A 143 -12.18 -3.17 -6.51
C LEU A 143 -11.74 -4.60 -6.17
N ILE A 144 -10.44 -4.78 -5.89
CA ILE A 144 -9.84 -6.07 -5.55
C ILE A 144 -10.64 -6.73 -4.43
N GLY A 145 -11.27 -7.87 -4.70
CA GLY A 145 -12.04 -8.64 -3.70
C GLY A 145 -11.15 -9.45 -2.77
N ARG A 146 -11.77 -10.14 -1.81
CA ARG A 146 -11.12 -11.16 -0.99
C ARG A 146 -11.47 -12.57 -1.49
N ASP A 147 -10.45 -13.38 -1.73
CA ASP A 147 -10.62 -14.79 -2.07
C ASP A 147 -11.23 -15.56 -0.88
N PRO A 148 -12.07 -16.58 -1.09
CA PRO A 148 -12.60 -17.05 -2.38
C PRO A 148 -13.96 -16.44 -2.76
N ASN A 149 -14.52 -15.56 -1.93
CA ASN A 149 -15.92 -15.14 -2.03
C ASN A 149 -16.10 -13.73 -2.63
N GLY A 150 -15.03 -13.05 -3.00
CA GLY A 150 -15.05 -11.69 -3.54
C GLY A 150 -15.64 -10.66 -2.57
N THR A 151 -15.54 -10.88 -1.24
CA THR A 151 -16.11 -9.93 -0.26
C THR A 151 -15.47 -8.56 -0.41
N GLN A 152 -16.23 -7.50 -0.15
CA GLN A 152 -15.75 -6.13 -0.22
C GLN A 152 -14.51 -5.93 0.67
N THR A 153 -13.52 -5.24 0.11
CA THR A 153 -12.26 -4.90 0.75
C THR A 153 -12.15 -3.38 0.91
N THR A 154 -11.15 -2.98 1.67
CA THR A 154 -10.79 -1.60 1.95
C THR A 154 -9.29 -1.41 1.70
N PRO A 155 -8.80 -0.16 1.67
CA PRO A 155 -7.36 0.10 1.71
C PRO A 155 -6.63 -0.59 2.86
N PHE A 156 -7.28 -0.97 3.97
CA PHE A 156 -6.64 -1.78 5.01
C PHE A 156 -6.28 -3.20 4.56
N ASP A 157 -6.97 -3.75 3.57
CA ASP A 157 -6.74 -5.08 3.01
C ASP A 157 -5.63 -5.08 1.96
N TYR A 158 -5.71 -4.19 0.96
CA TYR A 158 -4.81 -4.21 -0.20
C TYR A 158 -3.79 -3.07 -0.25
N GLY A 159 -3.88 -2.11 0.68
CA GLY A 159 -3.00 -0.94 0.71
C GLY A 159 -3.33 0.04 -0.41
N SER A 160 -2.30 0.44 -1.15
CA SER A 160 -2.48 1.26 -2.35
C SER A 160 -3.03 0.44 -3.53
N GLY A 161 -2.96 -0.90 -3.46
CA GLY A 161 -3.46 -1.81 -4.48
C GLY A 161 -2.43 -2.85 -4.89
N HIS A 162 -2.67 -3.51 -6.02
CA HIS A 162 -1.72 -4.41 -6.65
C HIS A 162 -0.57 -3.64 -7.31
N VAL A 163 0.65 -4.12 -7.12
CA VAL A 163 1.87 -3.52 -7.67
C VAL A 163 1.82 -3.43 -9.20
N ASN A 164 2.29 -2.29 -9.73
CA ASN A 164 2.51 -2.08 -11.16
C ASN A 164 4.00 -1.74 -11.40
N PRO A 165 4.84 -2.75 -11.68
CA PRO A 165 6.28 -2.54 -11.83
C PRO A 165 6.62 -1.52 -12.93
N VAL A 166 5.93 -1.57 -14.06
CA VAL A 166 6.23 -0.69 -15.21
C VAL A 166 5.90 0.77 -14.86
N ALA A 167 4.73 1.03 -14.29
CA ALA A 167 4.36 2.39 -13.91
C ALA A 167 5.25 2.94 -12.78
N SER A 168 5.71 2.08 -11.86
CA SER A 168 6.59 2.49 -10.76
C SER A 168 7.98 2.96 -11.17
N LEU A 169 8.42 2.66 -12.41
CA LEU A 169 9.67 3.19 -12.95
C LEU A 169 9.57 4.69 -13.24
N ASN A 170 8.42 5.19 -13.68
CA ASN A 170 8.23 6.59 -14.04
C ASN A 170 6.96 7.16 -13.36
N PRO A 171 6.96 7.28 -12.02
CA PRO A 171 5.77 7.69 -11.26
C PRO A 171 5.43 9.17 -11.44
N GLY A 172 6.38 10.00 -11.90
CA GLY A 172 6.21 11.45 -12.06
C GLY A 172 6.38 12.22 -10.75
N LEU A 173 5.59 11.88 -9.72
CA LEU A 173 5.70 12.48 -8.38
C LEU A 173 5.96 11.42 -7.33
N VAL A 174 6.82 11.74 -6.36
CA VAL A 174 7.06 10.91 -5.17
C VAL A 174 6.94 11.71 -3.88
N TYR A 175 6.41 11.07 -2.84
CA TYR A 175 6.41 11.57 -1.47
C TYR A 175 7.71 11.10 -0.81
N ASP A 176 8.67 12.01 -0.71
CA ASP A 176 9.99 11.73 -0.16
C ASP A 176 10.10 12.21 1.28
N PHE A 177 10.83 11.48 2.11
CA PHE A 177 11.10 11.83 3.51
C PHE A 177 12.42 11.19 3.95
N ASN A 178 13.07 11.80 4.93
CA ASN A 178 14.36 11.35 5.44
C ASN A 178 14.24 10.75 6.86
N SER A 179 15.36 10.29 7.40
CA SER A 179 15.41 9.70 8.75
C SER A 179 14.95 10.66 9.85
N GLN A 180 15.21 11.96 9.72
CA GLN A 180 14.76 12.97 10.68
C GLN A 180 13.23 13.11 10.68
N ASP A 181 12.60 13.02 9.50
CA ASP A 181 11.14 13.03 9.39
C ASP A 181 10.51 11.82 10.11
N VAL A 182 11.14 10.64 9.99
CA VAL A 182 10.72 9.44 10.73
C VAL A 182 10.88 9.64 12.24
N LEU A 183 11.99 10.21 12.69
CA LEU A 183 12.21 10.49 14.11
C LEU A 183 11.17 11.49 14.66
N ASN A 184 10.91 12.56 13.92
CA ASN A 184 9.88 13.55 14.27
C ASN A 184 8.50 12.89 14.34
N PHE A 185 8.18 12.00 13.40
CA PHE A 185 6.94 11.22 13.43
C PHE A 185 6.86 10.32 14.67
N LEU A 186 7.92 9.57 14.99
CA LEU A 186 7.96 8.72 16.19
C LEU A 186 7.78 9.54 17.47
N CYS A 187 8.43 10.68 17.57
CA CYS A 187 8.27 11.63 18.68
C CYS A 187 6.80 12.08 18.85
N SER A 188 6.12 12.41 17.75
CA SER A 188 4.72 12.83 17.77
C SER A 188 3.74 11.72 18.16
N ASN A 189 4.18 10.46 18.06
CA ASN A 189 3.43 9.28 18.52
C ASN A 189 3.88 8.81 19.91
N GLY A 190 4.61 9.64 20.68
CA GLY A 190 4.95 9.38 22.07
C GLY A 190 6.16 8.47 22.27
N ALA A 191 7.03 8.31 21.27
CA ALA A 191 8.29 7.58 21.45
C ALA A 191 9.14 8.20 22.56
N SER A 192 9.54 7.38 23.53
CA SER A 192 10.43 7.79 24.62
C SER A 192 11.88 7.95 24.14
N PRO A 193 12.69 8.79 24.81
CA PRO A 193 14.12 8.90 24.50
C PRO A 193 14.87 7.57 24.54
N ALA A 194 14.48 6.64 25.43
CA ALA A 194 15.07 5.31 25.50
C ALA A 194 14.77 4.45 24.26
N GLN A 195 13.53 4.52 23.75
CA GLN A 195 13.15 3.83 22.50
C GLN A 195 13.88 4.40 21.29
N LEU A 196 14.01 5.74 21.23
CA LEU A 196 14.74 6.41 20.16
C LEU A 196 16.24 6.07 20.20
N LYS A 197 16.84 6.04 21.40
CA LYS A 197 18.24 5.62 21.57
C LYS A 197 18.47 4.18 21.13
N ASN A 198 17.56 3.26 21.47
CA ASN A 198 17.68 1.87 21.00
C ASN A 198 17.55 1.73 19.48
N LEU A 199 16.87 2.67 18.81
CA LEU A 199 16.68 2.64 17.35
C LEU A 199 17.81 3.34 16.59
N THR A 200 18.31 4.45 17.13
CA THR A 200 19.31 5.31 16.46
C THR A 200 20.72 5.09 16.95
N GLU A 201 20.91 4.33 18.03
CA GLU A 201 22.16 4.17 18.79
C GLU A 201 22.67 5.47 19.46
N ASP A 202 22.23 6.63 18.96
CA ASP A 202 22.53 7.97 19.47
C ASP A 202 21.44 8.55 20.39
N VAL A 203 21.85 9.50 21.24
CA VAL A 203 20.92 10.26 22.09
C VAL A 203 20.17 11.28 21.25
N THR A 204 19.05 10.86 20.69
CA THR A 204 18.15 11.74 19.92
C THR A 204 17.09 12.36 20.84
N GLN A 205 17.02 13.69 20.88
CA GLN A 205 15.94 14.42 21.56
C GLN A 205 14.85 14.84 20.57
N CYS A 206 13.58 14.69 20.99
CA CYS A 206 12.45 15.18 20.21
C CYS A 206 12.42 16.70 20.18
N GLN A 207 12.46 17.27 18.98
CA GLN A 207 12.33 18.71 18.79
C GLN A 207 10.90 19.17 19.11
N LYS A 208 10.77 20.34 19.74
CA LYS A 208 9.49 20.99 20.06
C LYS A 208 9.35 22.28 19.23
N PRO A 209 8.14 22.63 18.73
CA PRO A 209 6.88 21.90 18.88
C PRO A 209 6.84 20.61 18.04
N LEU A 210 6.07 19.63 18.48
CA LEU A 210 5.89 18.37 17.76
C LEU A 210 5.02 18.61 16.52
N THR A 211 5.42 18.01 15.40
CA THR A 211 4.63 18.03 14.15
C THR A 211 3.53 16.99 14.24
N ALA A 212 2.28 17.34 13.93
CA ALA A 212 1.20 16.36 14.00
C ALA A 212 1.48 15.11 13.13
N SER A 213 1.18 13.92 13.67
CA SER A 213 1.39 12.60 13.05
C SER A 213 0.84 12.52 11.62
N TYR A 214 -0.36 13.07 11.39
CA TYR A 214 -1.01 13.09 10.09
C TYR A 214 -0.27 13.91 9.02
N ASN A 215 0.66 14.79 9.40
CA ASN A 215 1.51 15.57 8.48
C ASN A 215 2.80 14.86 8.07
N PHE A 216 3.05 13.64 8.55
CA PHE A 216 4.15 12.83 8.03
C PHE A 216 3.98 12.62 6.51
N ASN A 217 5.04 12.86 5.74
CA ASN A 217 4.99 12.96 4.28
C ASN A 217 4.91 11.58 3.59
N TYR A 218 3.88 10.81 3.93
CA TYR A 218 3.69 9.45 3.47
C TYR A 218 2.76 9.39 2.25
N PRO A 219 2.93 8.42 1.33
CA PRO A 219 2.09 8.26 0.12
C PRO A 219 0.62 7.89 0.38
N SER A 220 0.19 7.79 1.64
CA SER A 220 -1.20 7.62 2.06
C SER A 220 -1.61 8.70 3.07
N ILE A 221 -2.90 8.99 3.15
CA ILE A 221 -3.43 10.11 3.94
C ILE A 221 -4.42 9.59 4.99
N GLY A 222 -3.94 9.43 6.22
CA GLY A 222 -4.75 8.95 7.34
C GLY A 222 -5.10 10.07 8.32
N VAL A 223 -6.31 10.00 8.89
CA VAL A 223 -6.71 10.80 10.07
C VAL A 223 -7.59 9.93 10.95
N SER A 224 -7.05 9.48 12.08
CA SER A 224 -7.74 8.57 13.00
C SER A 224 -8.73 9.25 13.94
N ASN A 225 -8.55 10.56 14.13
CA ASN A 225 -9.36 11.39 15.00
C ASN A 225 -9.71 12.70 14.28
N LEU A 226 -10.64 12.62 13.33
CA LEU A 226 -11.17 13.79 12.65
C LEU A 226 -12.31 14.37 13.51
N ASN A 227 -12.00 15.46 14.21
CA ASN A 227 -12.89 16.18 15.11
C ASN A 227 -13.08 17.60 14.57
N GLY A 228 -14.14 17.81 13.79
CA GLY A 228 -14.31 19.03 12.99
C GLY A 228 -13.38 19.07 11.77
N SER A 229 -13.25 20.26 11.17
CA SER A 229 -12.43 20.46 9.98
C SER A 229 -10.94 20.37 10.30
N LEU A 230 -10.16 19.71 9.43
CA LEU A 230 -8.73 19.50 9.60
C LEU A 230 -7.97 19.70 8.28
N SER A 231 -6.82 20.34 8.35
CA SER A 231 -5.89 20.46 7.23
C SER A 231 -4.68 19.55 7.41
N VAL A 232 -4.37 18.79 6.37
CA VAL A 232 -3.18 17.92 6.28
C VAL A 232 -2.27 18.44 5.18
N TYR A 233 -0.95 18.39 5.40
CA TYR A 233 0.05 18.85 4.45
C TYR A 233 0.84 17.67 3.87
N ARG A 234 1.16 17.76 2.58
CA ARG A 234 2.04 16.82 1.88
C ARG A 234 2.97 17.56 0.95
N THR A 235 4.15 17.02 0.76
CA THR A 235 5.15 17.53 -0.18
C THR A 235 5.48 16.45 -1.20
N VAL A 236 5.35 16.78 -2.48
CA VAL A 236 5.79 15.90 -3.56
C VAL A 236 7.05 16.45 -4.19
N THR A 237 7.94 15.54 -4.58
CA THR A 237 9.12 15.83 -5.41
C THR A 237 8.85 15.35 -6.81
N TYR A 238 9.11 16.19 -7.81
CA TYR A 238 8.97 15.85 -9.23
C TYR A 238 10.18 15.06 -9.74
N TYR A 239 9.91 13.97 -10.44
CA TYR A 239 10.87 13.13 -11.15
C TYR A 239 10.30 12.79 -12.53
N GLY A 240 10.22 13.80 -13.38
CA GLY A 240 9.88 13.66 -14.79
C GLY A 240 10.87 14.40 -15.68
N GLU A 241 10.60 14.36 -16.97
CA GLU A 241 11.42 15.05 -17.96
C GLU A 241 11.33 16.57 -17.79
N GLU A 242 12.45 17.24 -18.03
CA GLU A 242 12.54 18.70 -17.99
C GLU A 242 12.29 19.25 -19.40
N PRO A 243 11.64 20.42 -19.52
CA PRO A 243 11.59 21.14 -20.79
C PRO A 243 13.00 21.42 -21.31
N THR A 244 13.28 21.08 -22.57
CA THR A 244 14.62 21.19 -23.18
C THR A 244 14.73 22.35 -24.17
N TYR A 245 13.61 22.93 -24.60
CA TYR A 245 13.57 24.03 -25.56
C TYR A 245 12.85 25.29 -25.05
N TYR A 246 13.26 26.44 -25.59
CA TYR A 246 12.64 27.73 -25.27
C TYR A 246 11.19 27.77 -25.81
N GLY A 247 10.22 27.99 -24.92
CA GLY A 247 8.79 28.02 -25.25
C GLY A 247 8.02 26.77 -24.85
N GLU A 248 8.68 25.74 -24.30
CA GLU A 248 8.00 24.59 -23.71
C GLU A 248 7.34 24.94 -22.37
N GLU A 249 6.21 24.31 -22.10
CA GLU A 249 5.40 24.53 -20.89
C GLU A 249 5.85 23.62 -19.73
N PRO A 250 5.61 24.01 -18.47
CA PRO A 250 5.90 23.16 -17.34
C PRO A 250 4.98 21.94 -17.32
N THR A 251 5.43 20.85 -16.69
CA THR A 251 4.57 19.70 -16.42
C THR A 251 3.55 20.09 -15.35
N VAL A 252 2.26 19.97 -15.68
CA VAL A 252 1.15 20.33 -14.79
C VAL A 252 0.40 19.09 -14.33
N TYR A 253 0.24 18.92 -13.02
CA TYR A 253 -0.64 17.91 -12.43
C TYR A 253 -1.90 18.56 -11.88
N PHE A 254 -3.05 17.97 -12.19
CA PHE A 254 -4.35 18.37 -11.67
C PHE A 254 -4.79 17.43 -10.56
N ALA A 255 -5.31 17.99 -9.46
CA ALA A 255 -5.87 17.23 -8.36
C ALA A 255 -7.28 16.73 -8.69
N SER A 256 -7.54 15.46 -8.37
CA SER A 256 -8.88 14.87 -8.32
C SER A 256 -9.05 14.13 -7.01
N VAL A 257 -10.23 14.22 -6.40
CA VAL A 257 -10.51 13.57 -5.10
C VAL A 257 -11.71 12.65 -5.20
N GLU A 258 -11.51 11.41 -4.77
CA GLU A 258 -12.58 10.46 -4.44
C GLU A 258 -12.94 10.69 -2.96
N ASN A 259 -14.05 11.39 -2.68
CA ASN A 259 -14.41 11.79 -1.32
C ASN A 259 -14.76 10.57 -0.43
N PRO A 260 -14.19 10.47 0.80
CA PRO A 260 -14.68 9.52 1.78
C PRO A 260 -16.14 9.75 2.15
N CYS A 261 -16.89 8.67 2.39
CA CYS A 261 -18.30 8.78 2.77
C CYS A 261 -18.49 9.68 4.00
N GLY A 262 -19.26 10.76 3.87
CA GLY A 262 -19.54 11.68 4.98
C GLY A 262 -18.50 12.80 5.18
N VAL A 263 -17.50 12.91 4.29
CA VAL A 263 -16.45 13.93 4.37
C VAL A 263 -16.22 14.55 3.00
N ASN A 264 -16.27 15.88 2.91
CA ASN A 264 -15.85 16.59 1.71
C ASN A 264 -14.35 16.92 1.82
N VAL A 265 -13.60 16.73 0.75
CA VAL A 265 -12.15 16.93 0.73
C VAL A 265 -11.77 17.88 -0.38
N THR A 266 -10.98 18.89 -0.07
CA THR A 266 -10.46 19.84 -1.06
C THR A 266 -8.93 19.90 -1.01
N VAL A 267 -8.31 20.27 -2.13
CA VAL A 267 -6.84 20.34 -2.26
C VAL A 267 -6.45 21.74 -2.73
N THR A 268 -5.45 22.32 -2.06
CA THR A 268 -4.93 23.66 -2.40
C THR A 268 -3.39 23.62 -2.47
N PRO A 269 -2.77 24.05 -3.59
CA PRO A 269 -3.41 24.41 -4.85
C PRO A 269 -4.04 23.20 -5.56
N ALA A 270 -5.00 23.43 -6.47
CA ALA A 270 -5.61 22.35 -7.27
C ALA A 270 -4.71 21.88 -8.43
N GLU A 271 -3.64 22.64 -8.72
CA GLU A 271 -2.66 22.37 -9.76
C GLU A 271 -1.24 22.49 -9.20
N LEU A 272 -0.35 21.59 -9.61
CA LEU A 272 1.08 21.66 -9.32
C LEU A 272 1.83 21.79 -10.64
N LYS A 273 2.71 22.79 -10.74
CA LYS A 273 3.49 23.10 -11.95
C LYS A 273 4.97 22.90 -11.67
N PHE A 274 5.60 22.04 -12.45
CA PHE A 274 7.02 21.70 -12.30
C PHE A 274 7.80 22.02 -13.57
N TRP A 275 8.93 22.68 -13.40
CA TRP A 275 9.86 23.01 -14.47
C TRP A 275 11.07 22.09 -14.49
N LYS A 276 11.48 21.58 -13.32
CA LYS A 276 12.74 20.85 -13.16
C LYS A 276 12.60 19.63 -12.29
N THR A 277 13.33 18.57 -12.63
CA THR A 277 13.41 17.39 -11.78
C THR A 277 14.02 17.76 -10.41
N GLY A 278 13.49 17.17 -9.35
CA GLY A 278 13.86 17.48 -7.97
C GLY A 278 13.10 18.68 -7.37
N GLU A 279 12.29 19.42 -8.13
CA GLU A 279 11.43 20.46 -7.58
C GLU A 279 10.41 19.87 -6.58
N LYS A 280 10.22 20.58 -5.48
CA LYS A 280 9.33 20.18 -4.39
C LYS A 280 8.19 21.16 -4.25
N ILE A 281 6.97 20.66 -4.23
CA ILE A 281 5.79 21.48 -3.95
C ILE A 281 5.01 20.87 -2.80
N THR A 282 4.73 21.71 -1.81
CA THR A 282 3.83 21.39 -0.70
C THR A 282 2.41 21.82 -1.05
N PHE A 283 1.45 20.95 -0.77
CA PHE A 283 0.03 21.23 -0.91
C PHE A 283 -0.73 20.86 0.37
N ARG A 284 -1.90 21.47 0.51
CA ARG A 284 -2.81 21.29 1.65
C ARG A 284 -4.03 20.50 1.22
N ILE A 285 -4.44 19.55 2.04
CA ILE A 285 -5.64 18.75 1.91
C ILE A 285 -6.56 19.12 3.08
N ASP A 286 -7.72 19.68 2.79
CA ASP A 286 -8.68 20.13 3.79
C ASP A 286 -9.84 19.13 3.87
N PHE A 287 -10.11 18.63 5.07
CA PHE A 287 -11.20 17.70 5.37
C PHE A 287 -12.35 18.44 6.05
N PHE A 288 -13.55 18.33 5.50
CA PHE A 288 -14.79 18.92 6.03
C PHE A 288 -15.81 17.80 6.31
N PRO A 289 -15.83 17.23 7.53
CA PRO A 289 -16.79 16.21 7.89
C PRO A 289 -18.21 16.81 8.00
N PHE A 290 -19.19 16.12 7.41
CA PHE A 290 -20.62 16.47 7.54
C PHE A 290 -21.47 15.30 8.06
N LYS A 291 -20.85 14.14 8.30
CA LYS A 291 -21.48 12.97 8.91
C LYS A 291 -20.46 12.19 9.74
N ASN A 292 -20.84 11.80 10.96
CA ASN A 292 -20.05 10.92 11.81
C ASN A 292 -19.90 9.52 11.19
N SER A 293 -18.73 8.89 11.35
CA SER A 293 -18.44 7.56 10.80
C SER A 293 -18.78 6.40 11.75
N ASN A 294 -19.45 6.69 12.88
CA ASN A 294 -19.84 5.75 13.94
C ASN A 294 -18.66 4.89 14.42
N GLY A 295 -17.49 5.50 14.56
CA GLY A 295 -16.29 4.82 15.04
C GLY A 295 -15.52 4.04 13.98
N ASN A 296 -16.03 3.94 12.75
CA ASN A 296 -15.39 3.24 11.62
C ASN A 296 -14.53 4.19 10.77
N PHE A 297 -13.60 3.63 10.01
CA PHE A 297 -12.91 4.38 8.95
C PHE A 297 -13.76 4.43 7.69
N VAL A 298 -13.76 5.59 7.04
CA VAL A 298 -14.30 5.80 5.69
C VAL A 298 -13.14 6.14 4.75
N PHE A 299 -13.26 5.70 3.50
CA PHE A 299 -12.14 5.72 2.55
C PHE A 299 -12.45 6.49 1.29
N GLY A 300 -11.39 7.07 0.73
CA GLY A 300 -11.39 7.79 -0.52
C GLY A 300 -9.99 7.76 -1.15
N ALA A 301 -9.68 8.71 -2.01
CA ALA A 301 -8.35 8.86 -2.57
C ALA A 301 -8.09 10.26 -3.11
N LEU A 302 -6.84 10.68 -3.06
CA LEU A 302 -6.30 11.81 -3.81
C LEU A 302 -5.58 11.28 -5.05
N ILE A 303 -5.79 11.92 -6.20
CA ILE A 303 -5.10 11.59 -7.45
C ILE A 303 -4.51 12.87 -8.03
N TRP A 304 -3.22 12.86 -8.30
CA TRP A 304 -2.57 13.82 -9.19
C TRP A 304 -2.43 13.21 -10.59
N ASN A 305 -2.88 13.93 -11.61
CA ASN A 305 -2.84 13.46 -12.99
C ASN A 305 -2.38 14.57 -13.94
N ASN A 306 -1.43 14.26 -14.83
CA ASN A 306 -0.99 15.15 -15.92
C ASN A 306 -1.41 14.64 -17.31
N GLY A 307 -2.29 13.64 -17.37
CA GLY A 307 -2.73 12.98 -18.62
C GLY A 307 -1.89 11.75 -18.99
N ILE A 308 -0.70 11.58 -18.41
CA ILE A 308 0.21 10.47 -18.66
C ILE A 308 0.43 9.66 -17.38
N GLN A 309 0.90 10.34 -16.33
CA GLN A 309 1.20 9.79 -15.03
C GLN A 309 0.03 10.04 -14.08
N ARG A 310 -0.30 8.99 -13.32
CA ARG A 310 -1.36 9.00 -12.33
C ARG A 310 -0.80 8.60 -10.97
N VAL A 311 -0.77 9.56 -10.04
CA VAL A 311 -0.20 9.41 -8.71
C VAL A 311 -1.36 9.35 -7.72
N LYS A 312 -1.74 8.14 -7.29
CA LYS A 312 -2.89 7.89 -6.42
C LYS A 312 -2.46 7.65 -4.97
N SER A 313 -3.03 8.39 -4.04
CA SER A 313 -2.85 8.22 -2.60
C SER A 313 -4.18 7.84 -1.96
N PRO A 314 -4.30 6.68 -1.29
CA PRO A 314 -5.52 6.35 -0.57
C PRO A 314 -5.72 7.30 0.63
N ILE A 315 -6.99 7.63 0.88
CA ILE A 315 -7.44 8.45 2.02
C ILE A 315 -8.25 7.55 2.96
N GLY A 316 -8.03 7.68 4.26
CA GLY A 316 -8.71 6.91 5.30
C GLY A 316 -8.91 7.77 6.53
N VAL A 317 -10.16 8.10 6.84
CA VAL A 317 -10.48 8.99 7.96
C VAL A 317 -11.53 8.39 8.88
N LYS A 318 -11.41 8.65 10.18
CA LYS A 318 -12.39 8.29 11.20
C LYS A 318 -12.96 9.57 11.82
N VAL A 319 -14.23 9.82 11.57
CA VAL A 319 -14.94 11.05 11.94
C VAL A 319 -15.57 10.88 13.31
N LEU A 320 -15.11 11.66 14.30
CA LEU A 320 -15.69 11.66 15.65
C LEU A 320 -16.78 12.72 15.82
N SER A 321 -16.62 13.86 15.15
CA SER A 321 -17.60 14.96 15.14
C SER A 321 -17.53 15.72 13.81
N THR A 322 -18.57 16.49 13.52
CA THR A 322 -18.74 17.29 12.31
C THR A 322 -18.41 18.75 12.58
#